data_AF-A0A7R9I6R8-F1
#
_entry.id   AF-A0A7R9I6R8-F1
#
_cell.length_a   1.000
_cell.length_b   1.000
_cell.length_c   1.000
_cell.angle_alpha   90.00
_cell.angle_beta   90.00
_cell.angle_gamma   90.00
#
_symmetry.space_group_name_H-M   'P 1'
#
loop_
_entity.id
_entity.type
_entity.pdbx_description
1 polymer ?
#
loop_
_entity_poly.entity_id
_entity_poly.type
_entity_poly.pdbx_seq_one_letter_code
_entity_poly.pdbx_strand_id
1 'polypeptide(L)'
;PPPVTPADVSSLRDPFSEEGAGDYAPPTVHEQDDGTILAMCATGTSSRDSLLSWVRLLERDGNPALGHLPVLFKLRSPLGELATLEEDQIRIQSPESESA
;
A
#
# COMPACT_ATOMS: atom_id res chain seq x y z
N PRO A 1 36.89 -1.53 -3.57
CA PRO A 1 35.44 -1.86 -3.48
C PRO A 1 34.65 -0.55 -3.42
N PRO A 2 33.51 -0.42 -4.12
CA PRO A 2 32.66 0.76 -3.98
C PRO A 2 32.17 0.89 -2.52
N PRO A 3 31.92 2.11 -2.04
CA PRO A 3 31.35 2.32 -0.70
C PRO A 3 29.93 1.75 -0.65
N VAL A 4 29.66 0.89 0.33
CA VAL A 4 28.31 0.37 0.61
C VAL A 4 27.45 1.54 1.05
N THR A 5 26.52 1.96 0.19
CA THR A 5 25.58 3.04 0.51
C THR A 5 24.41 2.48 1.32
N PRO A 6 23.71 3.30 2.13
CA PRO A 6 22.52 2.84 2.85
C PRO A 6 21.36 2.36 1.94
N ALA A 7 21.50 2.50 0.61
CA ALA A 7 20.57 1.98 -0.39
C ALA A 7 21.13 0.77 -1.17
N ASP A 8 22.27 0.22 -0.77
CA ASP A 8 22.88 -0.95 -1.40
C ASP A 8 22.17 -2.24 -0.95
N VAL A 9 21.37 -2.81 -1.85
CA VAL A 9 20.58 -4.03 -1.62
C VAL A 9 21.15 -5.23 -2.39
N SER A 10 22.39 -5.13 -2.88
CA SER A 10 23.05 -6.20 -3.66
C SER A 10 23.27 -7.50 -2.86
N SER A 11 23.16 -7.43 -1.53
CA SER A 11 23.25 -8.57 -0.60
C SER A 11 21.88 -9.14 -0.18
N LEU A 12 20.78 -8.57 -0.68
CA LEU A 12 19.45 -9.06 -0.35
C LEU A 12 19.23 -10.42 -1.05
N ARG A 13 19.14 -11.47 -0.25
CA ARG A 13 18.80 -12.81 -0.74
C ARG A 13 17.40 -12.77 -1.34
N ASP A 14 17.28 -13.19 -2.60
CA ASP A 14 16.01 -13.32 -3.28
C ASP A 14 15.16 -14.43 -2.62
N PRO A 15 14.02 -14.11 -1.98
CA PRO A 15 13.15 -15.11 -1.38
C PRO A 15 12.35 -15.92 -2.42
N PHE A 16 12.38 -15.53 -3.71
CA PHE A 16 11.71 -16.22 -4.81
C PHE A 16 12.64 -17.15 -5.59
N SER A 17 13.94 -17.19 -5.26
CA SER A 17 14.91 -18.08 -5.88
C SER A 17 14.81 -19.50 -5.28
N GLU A 18 14.53 -20.50 -6.11
CA GLU A 18 14.28 -21.89 -5.72
C GLU A 18 15.53 -22.68 -5.25
N GLU A 19 16.65 -22.01 -4.98
CA GLU A 19 17.81 -22.64 -4.35
C GLU A 19 17.61 -22.79 -2.82
N GLY A 20 16.78 -23.75 -2.42
CA GLY A 20 16.63 -24.11 -1.01
C GLY A 20 15.36 -24.85 -0.59
N ALA A 21 14.72 -25.61 -1.47
CA ALA A 21 13.60 -26.48 -1.08
C ALA A 21 14.12 -27.71 -0.31
N GLY A 22 14.30 -27.58 1.02
CA GLY A 22 14.70 -28.69 1.87
C GLY A 22 14.45 -28.42 3.35
N ASP A 23 13.48 -29.15 3.89
CA ASP A 23 13.14 -29.39 5.31
C ASP A 23 12.73 -28.19 6.17
N TYR A 24 11.56 -28.35 6.81
CA TYR A 24 10.84 -27.42 7.68
C TYR A 24 11.71 -26.30 8.31
N ALA A 25 11.69 -25.14 7.68
CA ALA A 25 12.30 -23.94 8.22
C ALA A 25 11.54 -23.51 9.50
N PRO A 26 12.26 -23.07 10.56
CA PRO A 26 11.61 -22.46 11.71
C PRO A 26 10.79 -21.25 11.27
N PRO A 27 9.66 -20.94 11.97
CA PRO A 27 8.77 -19.91 11.52
C PRO A 27 9.54 -18.62 11.29
N THR A 28 9.47 -18.12 10.06
CA THR A 28 10.22 -16.91 9.71
C THR A 28 9.64 -15.74 10.52
N VAL A 29 10.40 -14.64 10.69
CA VAL A 29 9.90 -13.42 11.38
C VAL A 29 8.60 -12.87 10.75
N HIS A 30 8.21 -13.39 9.57
CA HIS A 30 7.02 -13.03 8.81
C HIS A 30 5.91 -14.09 8.83
N GLU A 31 6.07 -15.16 9.61
CA GLU A 31 5.07 -16.20 9.81
C GLU A 31 4.26 -15.86 11.07
N GLN A 32 3.06 -15.32 10.85
CA GLN A 32 2.10 -15.04 11.92
C GLN A 32 1.01 -16.12 11.89
N ASP A 33 0.33 -16.35 13.03
CA ASP A 33 -0.76 -17.34 13.12
C ASP A 33 -1.90 -17.10 12.10
N ASP A 34 -2.05 -15.86 11.61
CA ASP A 34 -3.05 -15.42 10.63
C ASP A 34 -2.56 -15.50 9.17
N GLY A 35 -1.31 -15.93 8.95
CA GLY A 35 -0.73 -16.16 7.63
C GLY A 35 0.67 -15.54 7.45
N THR A 36 1.23 -15.74 6.25
CA THR A 36 2.57 -15.32 5.88
C THR A 36 2.54 -14.05 5.03
N ILE A 37 3.29 -13.03 5.42
CA ILE A 37 3.50 -11.83 4.58
C ILE A 37 4.52 -12.18 3.50
N LEU A 38 4.08 -12.23 2.25
CA LEU A 38 4.93 -12.60 1.11
C LEU A 38 5.71 -11.43 0.51
N ALA A 39 5.18 -10.21 0.59
CA ALA A 39 5.82 -9.03 0.01
C ALA A 39 5.32 -7.73 0.65
N MET A 40 6.14 -6.68 0.60
CA MET A 40 5.82 -5.33 1.07
C MET A 40 6.34 -4.28 0.08
N CYS A 41 5.63 -3.16 -0.06
CA CYS A 41 6.10 -2.01 -0.82
C CYS A 41 5.82 -0.68 -0.13
N ALA A 42 6.62 0.31 -0.46
CA ALA A 42 6.31 1.72 -0.23
C ALA A 42 6.00 2.39 -1.58
N THR A 43 4.81 2.94 -1.74
CA THR A 43 4.39 3.68 -2.94
C THR A 43 4.39 5.19 -2.66
N GLY A 44 4.61 6.01 -3.69
CA GLY A 44 4.56 7.47 -3.55
C GLY A 44 3.14 8.03 -3.34
N THR A 45 2.12 7.26 -3.72
CA THR A 45 0.70 7.60 -3.53
C THR A 45 -0.05 6.37 -3.01
N SER A 46 -1.13 6.60 -2.26
CA SER A 46 -2.07 5.55 -1.81
C SER A 46 -3.18 5.29 -2.84
N SER A 47 -2.93 5.53 -4.12
CA SER A 47 -3.92 5.34 -5.18
C SER A 47 -4.08 3.86 -5.56
N ARG A 48 -5.21 3.54 -6.18
CA ARG A 48 -5.44 2.19 -6.75
C ARG A 48 -4.38 1.85 -7.79
N ASP A 49 -4.05 2.81 -8.65
CA ASP A 49 -3.16 2.59 -9.79
C ASP A 49 -1.72 2.34 -9.36
N SER A 50 -1.25 3.01 -8.31
CA SER A 50 0.09 2.78 -7.77
C SER A 50 0.23 1.36 -7.18
N LEU A 51 -0.79 0.91 -6.44
CA LEU A 51 -0.82 -0.45 -5.88
C LEU A 51 -0.99 -1.53 -6.96
N LEU A 52 -1.86 -1.29 -7.95
CA LEU A 52 -2.05 -2.23 -9.06
C LEU A 52 -0.78 -2.40 -9.88
N SER A 53 -0.09 -1.29 -10.19
CA SER A 53 1.20 -1.33 -10.89
C SER A 53 2.22 -2.19 -10.14
N TRP A 54 2.29 -2.06 -8.82
CA TRP A 54 3.16 -2.89 -8.00
C TRP A 54 2.79 -4.37 -8.00
N VAL A 55 1.50 -4.71 -7.89
CA VAL A 55 1.04 -6.11 -7.98
C VAL A 55 1.39 -6.72 -9.34
N ARG A 56 1.27 -5.96 -10.43
CA ARG A 56 1.66 -6.42 -11.77
C ARG A 56 3.17 -6.59 -11.93
N LEU A 57 3.97 -5.77 -11.23
CA LEU A 57 5.41 -5.94 -11.17
C LEU A 57 5.76 -7.29 -10.51
N LEU A 58 5.14 -7.61 -9.37
CA LEU A 58 5.32 -8.91 -8.71
C LEU A 58 4.85 -10.09 -9.56
N GLU A 59 3.75 -9.93 -10.30
CA GLU A 59 3.26 -10.95 -11.23
C GLU A 59 4.30 -11.26 -12.30
N ARG A 60 4.88 -10.21 -12.89
CA ARG A 60 5.90 -10.33 -13.94
C ARG A 60 7.23 -10.86 -13.41
N ASP A 61 7.62 -10.45 -12.20
CA ASP A 61 8.97 -10.63 -11.66
C ASP A 61 9.01 -11.73 -10.58
N GLY A 62 8.34 -12.86 -10.82
CA GLY A 62 8.54 -14.09 -10.03
C GLY A 62 7.29 -14.76 -9.48
N ASN A 63 6.09 -14.16 -9.59
CA ASN A 63 4.85 -14.77 -9.08
C ASN A 63 3.68 -14.74 -10.08
N PRO A 64 3.69 -15.58 -11.14
CA PRO A 64 2.65 -15.58 -12.17
C PRO A 64 1.25 -15.93 -11.65
N ALA A 65 1.13 -16.56 -10.48
CA ALA A 65 -0.16 -16.89 -9.87
C ALA A 65 -1.01 -15.64 -9.54
N LEU A 66 -0.36 -14.49 -9.33
CA LEU A 66 -1.04 -13.21 -9.11
C LEU A 66 -1.93 -12.80 -10.30
N GLY A 67 -1.63 -13.25 -11.52
CA GLY A 67 -2.46 -12.98 -12.70
C GLY A 67 -3.83 -13.66 -12.67
N HIS A 68 -3.98 -14.72 -11.86
CA HIS A 68 -5.22 -15.48 -11.72
C HIS A 68 -5.99 -15.16 -10.44
N LEU A 69 -5.38 -14.39 -9.52
CA LEU A 69 -5.98 -14.06 -8.23
C LEU A 69 -6.83 -12.78 -8.33
N PRO A 70 -8.10 -12.81 -7.87
CA PRO A 70 -8.91 -11.60 -7.82
C PRO A 70 -8.38 -10.67 -6.72
N VAL A 71 -8.06 -9.43 -7.09
CA VAL A 71 -7.56 -8.40 -6.16
C VAL A 71 -8.63 -7.35 -5.91
N LEU A 72 -9.03 -7.17 -4.64
CA LEU A 72 -9.95 -6.13 -4.19
C LEU A 72 -9.21 -5.05 -3.40
N PHE A 73 -9.17 -3.83 -3.93
CA PHE A 73 -8.59 -2.69 -3.22
C PHE A 73 -9.62 -2.00 -2.33
N LYS A 74 -9.38 -2.00 -1.02
CA LYS A 74 -10.14 -1.19 -0.04
C LYS A 74 -9.30 0.03 0.34
N LEU A 75 -9.53 1.14 -0.33
CA LEU A 75 -8.88 2.42 -0.01
C LEU A 75 -9.78 3.21 0.94
N ARG A 76 -9.25 3.63 2.09
CA ARG A 76 -9.96 4.56 2.97
C ARG A 76 -9.75 5.99 2.46
N SER A 77 -10.82 6.77 2.33
CA SER A 77 -10.65 8.20 2.10
C SER A 77 -10.02 8.83 3.35
N PRO A 78 -9.08 9.77 3.19
CA PRO A 78 -8.54 10.54 4.32
C PRO A 78 -9.57 11.52 4.89
N LEU A 79 -10.55 11.92 4.08
CA LEU A 79 -11.77 12.55 4.57
C LEU A 79 -12.57 11.47 5.29
N GLY A 80 -12.78 11.60 6.59
CA GLY A 80 -13.62 10.69 7.37
C GLY A 80 -15.08 10.68 6.88
N GLU A 81 -15.99 10.30 7.76
CA GLU A 81 -17.43 10.35 7.47
C GLU A 81 -17.81 11.78 7.03
N LEU A 82 -18.20 11.94 5.76
CA LEU A 82 -18.62 13.22 5.23
C LEU A 82 -19.99 13.54 5.82
N ALA A 83 -20.00 14.33 6.90
CA ALA A 83 -21.23 14.91 7.41
C ALA A 83 -21.83 15.82 6.32
N THR A 84 -22.99 15.44 5.78
CA THR A 84 -23.77 16.30 4.90
C THR A 84 -24.25 17.50 5.72
N LEU A 85 -23.73 18.68 5.43
CA LEU A 85 -24.25 19.92 6.01
C LEU A 85 -25.57 20.24 5.33
N GLU A 86 -26.65 20.33 6.12
CA GLU A 86 -27.95 20.80 5.66
C GLU A 86 -27.87 22.30 5.31
N GLU A 87 -28.54 22.72 4.23
CA GLU A 87 -28.41 24.04 3.59
C GLU A 87 -28.84 25.23 4.48
N ASP A 88 -29.46 25.00 5.63
CA ASP A 88 -29.99 26.05 6.52
C ASP A 88 -28.91 26.85 7.28
N GLN A 89 -27.64 26.43 7.27
CA GLN A 89 -26.56 27.08 8.02
C GLN A 89 -25.82 28.20 7.25
N ILE A 90 -26.09 28.40 5.96
CA ILE A 90 -25.34 29.36 5.11
C ILE A 90 -25.85 30.82 5.29
N ARG A 91 -26.99 31.03 5.96
CA ARG A 91 -27.69 32.34 5.93
C ARG A 91 -27.39 33.32 7.07
N ILE A 92 -26.22 33.26 7.71
CA ILE A 92 -25.86 34.29 8.69
C ILE A 92 -24.44 34.80 8.44
N GLN A 93 -24.33 35.84 7.62
CA GLN A 93 -23.57 37.08 7.86
C GLN A 93 -23.49 37.89 6.55
N SER A 94 -24.59 38.55 6.18
CA SER A 94 -24.50 39.81 5.44
C SER A 94 -24.53 40.93 6.48
N PRO A 95 -23.46 41.72 6.66
CA PRO A 95 -23.56 42.93 7.45
C PRO A 95 -24.40 43.94 6.65
N GLU A 96 -25.64 44.16 7.09
CA GLU A 96 -26.44 45.30 6.65
C GLU A 96 -25.71 46.59 7.08
N SER A 97 -25.48 47.42 6.08
CA SER A 97 -25.12 48.83 6.21
C SER A 97 -26.21 49.57 6.98
N GLU A 98 -25.86 50.24 8.07
CA GLU A 98 -26.66 51.35 8.59
C GLU A 98 -25.83 52.64 8.56
N SER A 99 -26.31 53.59 7.77
CA SER A 99 -25.82 54.96 7.65
C SER A 99 -26.74 55.86 8.45
N ALA A 100 -26.21 56.66 9.38
CA ALA A 100 -26.75 57.95 9.82
C ALA A 100 -25.68 58.70 10.64
#